data_AF-A0A9W6PDC4-F1
#
_entry.id   AF-A0A9W6PDC4-F1
#
_cell.length_a   1.000
_cell.length_b   1.000
_cell.length_c   1.000
_cell.angle_alpha   90.00
_cell.angle_beta   90.00
_cell.angle_gamma   90.00
#
_symmetry.space_group_name_H-M   'P 1'
#
loop_
_entity.id
_entity.type
_entity.pdbx_description
1 polymer ?
#
loop_
_entity_poly.entity_id
_entity_poly.type
_entity_poly.pdbx_seq_one_letter_code
_entity_poly.pdbx_strand_id
1 'polypeptide(L)'
;MFRRRSTDLPVFDLADVLGRPAPVAAKPAKQKAPKQRREPVAPRRGYARPFAGRAPRMPEVPVFRGSTGQVQGLYPWLYGASMPPAGAYIGVDCLAGGAFSCHPISWLHQGLITNPNLLVTGVPGTGKSATVKTLVTRLAAYGVRSFILGDIKNEYAPIARAFGVEPVELGPGLRNRLNPLDAGPLGSNLPSDPEELRERLDEVHRRRITLLSSLLVMRLGRNLTPTEEAALSLAIQHASGQAAGASHLQDPTIPQVWALLRDPLPEMAEDLRVRGADVAELREMIRPAADALGNMVRGSLSGLFDGPTTVRPDFDAPIQTVDLSRIDGRGDETVAMTLACVSSWGQAAIDEPGGPVRLVVRDELWRAMRVPAMIRKLDSDLRLSRAQGTIQVLSTHRLADFEAVGAQGSEEVSIARNLIASCDVRICLRQDTAPLAMTRDAIGLTDTECAHIASWSGEQIGRAVWKIGRTSSHVVQTVLSPIERQLYYTNEKMAVKPREFTKTDVPSFPVARPEVRQ
;
A
#
# COMPACT_ATOMS: atom_id res chain seq x y z
N MET A 1 -13.45 -42.14 -25.92
CA MET A 1 -12.90 -41.49 -27.13
C MET A 1 -13.83 -40.33 -27.48
N PHE A 2 -13.30 -39.17 -27.91
CA PHE A 2 -13.92 -37.85 -28.18
C PHE A 2 -13.57 -36.74 -27.17
N ARG A 3 -12.38 -36.16 -27.35
CA ARG A 3 -11.99 -34.83 -26.84
C ARG A 3 -12.61 -33.76 -27.74
N ARG A 4 -13.38 -32.84 -27.17
CA ARG A 4 -13.79 -31.58 -27.82
C ARG A 4 -12.58 -30.65 -27.89
N ARG A 5 -12.24 -30.17 -29.09
CA ARG A 5 -11.22 -29.14 -29.33
C ARG A 5 -11.74 -27.79 -28.83
N SER A 6 -10.96 -27.14 -27.97
CA SER A 6 -11.11 -25.72 -27.66
C SER A 6 -10.93 -24.92 -28.95
N THR A 7 -11.88 -24.06 -29.26
CA THR A 7 -11.73 -23.03 -30.29
C THR A 7 -10.68 -22.04 -29.80
N ASP A 8 -9.51 -22.05 -30.45
CA ASP A 8 -8.42 -21.11 -30.21
C ASP A 8 -8.91 -19.67 -30.44
N LEU A 9 -8.71 -18.81 -29.44
CA LEU A 9 -8.85 -17.36 -29.60
C LEU A 9 -7.77 -16.88 -30.59
N PRO A 10 -8.03 -15.87 -31.44
CA PRO A 10 -7.04 -15.37 -32.37
C PRO A 10 -5.84 -14.82 -31.59
N VAL A 11 -4.70 -15.49 -31.74
CA VAL A 11 -3.41 -15.02 -31.25
C VAL A 11 -3.06 -13.77 -32.05
N PHE A 12 -3.23 -12.60 -31.45
CA PHE A 12 -2.67 -11.37 -32.00
C PHE A 12 -1.17 -11.35 -31.66
N ASP A 13 -0.34 -11.51 -32.69
CA ASP A 13 1.09 -11.25 -32.60
C ASP A 13 1.29 -9.72 -32.50
N LEU A 14 1.71 -9.24 -31.33
CA LEU A 14 2.02 -7.84 -31.07
C LEU A 14 3.02 -7.26 -32.09
N ALA A 15 3.80 -8.12 -32.75
CA ALA A 15 4.74 -7.72 -33.80
C ALA A 15 4.06 -7.24 -35.10
N ASP A 16 2.80 -7.62 -35.34
CA ASP A 16 2.03 -7.16 -36.50
C ASP A 16 1.47 -5.73 -36.29
N VAL A 17 1.33 -5.29 -35.04
CA VAL A 17 0.85 -3.94 -34.68
C VAL A 17 2.00 -2.97 -34.41
N LEU A 18 3.08 -3.44 -33.78
CA LEU A 18 4.21 -2.59 -33.36
C LEU A 18 5.38 -2.62 -34.36
N GLY A 19 5.32 -3.48 -35.37
CA GLY A 19 6.44 -3.80 -36.27
C GLY A 19 7.45 -4.71 -35.57
N ARG A 20 7.92 -5.74 -36.29
CA ARG A 20 9.01 -6.60 -35.80
C ARG A 20 10.27 -5.75 -35.58
N PRO A 21 10.91 -5.79 -34.40
CA PRO A 21 12.22 -5.20 -34.25
C PRO A 21 13.15 -5.88 -35.26
N ALA A 22 13.87 -5.08 -36.04
CA ALA A 22 14.83 -5.61 -37.00
C ALA A 22 15.76 -6.61 -36.29
N PRO A 23 16.07 -7.77 -36.91
CA PRO A 23 16.97 -8.73 -36.31
C PRO A 23 18.25 -8.00 -35.92
N VAL A 24 18.67 -8.18 -34.66
CA VAL A 24 19.95 -7.64 -34.19
C VAL A 24 21.02 -8.23 -35.08
N ALA A 25 21.49 -7.44 -36.04
CA ALA A 25 22.55 -7.82 -36.93
C ALA A 25 23.72 -8.31 -36.05
N ALA A 26 24.18 -9.54 -36.29
CA ALA A 26 25.37 -10.07 -35.66
C ALA A 26 26.45 -8.98 -35.73
N LYS A 27 27.02 -8.60 -34.57
CA LYS A 27 28.04 -7.57 -34.49
C LYS A 27 29.09 -7.89 -35.57
N PRO A 28 29.24 -7.05 -36.62
CA PRO A 28 30.23 -7.35 -37.63
C PRO A 28 31.58 -7.39 -36.91
N ALA A 29 32.37 -8.42 -37.20
CA ALA A 29 33.79 -8.41 -36.84
C ALA A 29 34.33 -7.03 -37.22
N LYS A 30 34.97 -6.33 -36.26
CA LYS A 30 35.48 -4.96 -36.44
C LYS A 30 36.47 -4.91 -37.60
N GLN A 31 35.96 -4.83 -38.82
CA GLN A 31 36.69 -4.27 -39.94
C GLN A 31 36.89 -2.81 -39.57
N LYS A 32 38.15 -2.39 -39.48
CA LYS A 32 38.49 -0.96 -39.36
C LYS A 32 37.88 -0.27 -40.56
N ALA A 33 36.69 0.30 -40.38
CA ALA A 33 36.10 1.19 -41.37
C ALA A 33 37.17 2.24 -41.71
N PRO A 34 37.46 2.51 -42.99
CA PRO A 34 38.33 3.62 -43.34
C PRO A 34 37.75 4.84 -42.65
N LYS A 35 38.56 5.54 -41.84
CA LYS A 35 38.14 6.76 -41.13
C LYS A 35 37.40 7.61 -42.16
N GLN A 36 36.07 7.69 -42.07
CA GLN A 36 35.31 8.63 -42.88
C GLN A 36 35.93 9.98 -42.54
N ARG A 37 36.62 10.58 -43.52
CA ARG A 37 37.07 11.96 -43.40
C ARG A 37 35.80 12.74 -43.16
N ARG A 38 35.57 13.15 -41.91
CA ARG A 38 34.50 14.08 -41.57
C ARG A 38 34.61 15.19 -42.60
N GLU A 39 33.54 15.42 -43.34
CA GLU A 39 33.49 16.59 -44.22
C GLU A 39 33.97 17.78 -43.39
N PRO A 40 34.96 18.54 -43.89
CA PRO A 40 35.49 19.63 -43.12
C PRO A 40 34.31 20.52 -42.73
N VAL A 41 34.20 20.82 -41.44
CA VAL A 41 33.19 21.77 -40.96
C VAL A 41 33.71 23.15 -41.32
N ALA A 42 32.88 23.97 -41.95
CA ALA A 42 33.27 25.33 -42.30
C ALA A 42 33.71 26.10 -41.05
N PRO A 43 34.79 26.90 -41.10
CA PRO A 43 35.12 27.81 -40.01
C PRO A 43 33.94 28.73 -39.71
N ARG A 44 33.87 29.31 -38.50
CA ARG A 44 32.79 30.24 -38.09
C ARG A 44 32.50 31.38 -39.09
N ARG A 45 33.48 31.74 -39.93
CA ARG A 45 33.36 32.77 -40.98
C ARG A 45 33.20 32.21 -42.39
N GLY A 46 32.98 30.91 -42.57
CA GLY A 46 33.01 30.23 -43.87
C GLY A 46 34.44 30.01 -44.40
N TYR A 47 34.55 29.31 -45.53
CA TYR A 47 35.84 29.00 -46.15
C TYR A 47 36.44 30.20 -46.87
N ALA A 48 37.76 30.36 -46.80
CA ALA A 48 38.49 31.41 -47.52
C ALA A 48 38.68 31.08 -49.01
N ARG A 49 37.57 30.93 -49.76
CA ARG A 49 37.57 30.68 -51.22
C ARG A 49 36.46 31.50 -51.91
N PRO A 50 36.61 31.88 -53.19
CA PRO A 50 35.54 32.53 -53.95
C PRO A 50 34.23 31.73 -53.88
N PHE A 51 33.11 32.42 -53.71
CA PHE A 51 31.75 31.84 -53.67
C PHE A 51 31.47 30.81 -52.56
N ALA A 52 32.37 30.63 -51.58
CA ALA A 52 32.24 29.62 -50.53
C ALA A 52 31.51 30.10 -49.25
N GLY A 53 30.69 31.15 -49.35
CA GLY A 53 29.88 31.66 -48.23
C GLY A 53 30.68 32.33 -47.10
N ARG A 54 31.86 32.89 -47.40
CA ARG A 54 32.68 33.56 -46.36
C ARG A 54 32.03 34.85 -45.88
N ALA A 55 31.76 34.95 -44.58
CA ALA A 55 31.33 36.18 -43.92
C ALA A 55 32.55 36.91 -43.33
N PRO A 56 33.07 37.99 -43.96
CA PRO A 56 34.25 38.70 -43.47
C PRO A 56 34.01 39.35 -42.10
N ARG A 57 32.79 39.82 -41.86
CA ARG A 57 32.28 40.30 -40.57
C ARG A 57 31.03 39.49 -40.21
N MET A 58 31.02 38.88 -39.03
CA MET A 58 29.80 38.27 -38.51
C MET A 58 28.88 39.40 -38.04
N PRO A 59 27.57 39.33 -38.31
CA PRO A 59 26.63 40.27 -37.71
C PRO A 59 26.75 40.18 -36.18
N GLU A 60 26.88 41.33 -35.53
CA GLU A 60 26.72 41.41 -34.08
C GLU A 60 25.24 41.23 -33.79
N VAL A 61 24.87 40.01 -33.41
CA VAL A 61 23.51 39.74 -32.95
C VAL A 61 23.38 40.35 -31.55
N PRO A 62 22.44 41.28 -31.33
CA PRO A 62 22.21 41.82 -30.00
C PRO A 62 21.87 40.66 -29.04
N VAL A 63 22.65 40.53 -27.97
CA VAL A 63 22.45 39.51 -26.95
C VAL A 63 21.56 40.10 -25.87
N PHE A 64 20.31 39.64 -25.82
CA PHE A 64 19.39 39.98 -24.75
C PHE A 64 19.53 38.96 -23.62
N ARG A 65 19.67 39.43 -22.38
CA ARG A 65 19.57 38.61 -21.17
C ARG A 65 18.30 38.99 -20.44
N GLY A 66 17.51 37.99 -20.06
CA GLY A 66 16.33 38.15 -19.24
C GLY A 66 16.18 36.94 -18.32
N SER A 67 15.46 37.10 -17.21
CA SER A 67 15.10 35.94 -16.38
C SER A 67 14.12 35.04 -17.14
N THR A 68 14.01 33.77 -16.75
CA THR A 68 13.06 32.82 -17.35
C THR A 68 11.62 33.32 -17.30
N GLY A 69 11.24 34.15 -16.32
CA GLY A 69 9.92 34.80 -16.28
C GLY A 69 9.71 35.87 -17.35
N GLN A 70 10.76 36.57 -17.78
CA GLN A 70 10.68 37.64 -18.79
C GLN A 70 10.74 37.12 -20.23
N VAL A 71 11.46 36.03 -20.47
CA VAL A 71 11.65 35.43 -21.80
C VAL A 71 10.95 34.08 -21.96
N GLN A 72 9.91 33.82 -21.15
CA GLN A 72 9.18 32.55 -21.11
C GLN A 72 8.71 32.03 -22.48
N GLY A 73 8.29 32.92 -23.39
CA GLY A 73 7.87 32.55 -24.76
C GLY A 73 9.00 32.19 -25.71
N LEU A 74 10.25 32.43 -25.33
CA LEU A 74 11.46 32.16 -26.13
C LEU A 74 12.28 31.00 -25.56
N TYR A 75 11.85 30.38 -24.47
CA TYR A 75 12.55 29.25 -23.85
C TYR A 75 12.13 27.94 -24.56
N PRO A 76 13.01 27.31 -25.38
CA PRO A 76 12.60 26.18 -26.21
C PRO A 76 12.42 24.88 -25.40
N TRP A 77 12.92 24.83 -24.16
CA TRP A 77 12.74 23.70 -23.23
C TRP A 77 11.57 23.96 -22.29
N LEU A 78 10.36 24.09 -22.84
CA LEU A 78 9.12 24.28 -22.05
C LEU A 78 8.81 23.11 -21.10
N TYR A 79 9.50 21.96 -21.27
CA TYR A 79 9.24 20.73 -20.54
C TYR A 79 10.45 20.31 -19.71
N GLY A 80 10.20 19.91 -18.47
CA GLY A 80 11.19 19.28 -17.59
C GLY A 80 11.58 17.89 -18.08
N ALA A 81 12.75 17.40 -17.63
CA ALA A 81 13.15 16.02 -17.87
C ALA A 81 12.10 15.05 -17.29
N SER A 82 11.69 14.05 -18.07
CA SER A 82 10.85 12.97 -17.57
C SER A 82 11.61 12.14 -16.56
N MET A 83 10.88 11.47 -15.66
CA MET A 83 11.47 10.42 -14.82
C MET A 83 12.17 9.37 -15.69
N PRO A 84 13.27 8.76 -15.22
CA PRO A 84 13.84 7.60 -15.88
C PRO A 84 12.76 6.55 -16.12
N PRO A 85 12.72 5.89 -17.29
CA PRO A 85 11.74 4.84 -17.60
C PRO A 85 12.08 3.55 -16.86
N ALA A 86 12.18 3.63 -15.53
CA ALA A 86 12.53 2.56 -14.64
C ALA A 86 11.25 2.05 -13.97
N GLY A 87 10.89 0.80 -14.28
CA GLY A 87 9.80 0.11 -13.62
C GLY A 87 8.53 -0.05 -14.44
N ALA A 88 7.46 -0.36 -13.71
CA ALA A 88 6.14 -0.54 -14.27
C ALA A 88 5.62 0.75 -14.88
N TYR A 89 5.21 0.71 -16.15
CA TYR A 89 4.45 1.80 -16.75
C TYR A 89 3.23 2.10 -15.87
N ILE A 90 2.93 3.36 -15.58
CA ILE A 90 1.74 3.77 -14.82
C ILE A 90 0.80 4.57 -15.73
N GLY A 91 1.36 5.42 -16.59
CA GLY A 91 0.57 6.26 -17.45
C GLY A 91 1.37 7.35 -18.13
N VAL A 92 0.77 8.52 -18.30
CA VAL A 92 1.37 9.64 -19.04
C VAL A 92 1.57 10.82 -18.10
N ASP A 93 2.75 11.43 -18.14
CA ASP A 93 2.98 12.74 -17.53
C ASP A 93 2.24 13.79 -18.37
N CYS A 94 1.19 14.37 -17.81
CA CYS A 94 0.33 15.35 -18.46
C CYS A 94 1.03 16.68 -18.74
N LEU A 95 2.13 16.99 -18.04
CA LEU A 95 2.90 18.20 -18.28
C LEU A 95 3.93 17.95 -19.39
N ALA A 96 4.68 16.85 -19.32
CA ALA A 96 5.75 16.56 -20.27
C ALA A 96 5.26 15.81 -21.54
N GLY A 97 4.08 15.19 -21.50
CA GLY A 97 3.55 14.33 -22.57
C GLY A 97 4.22 12.94 -22.67
N GLY A 98 5.22 12.68 -21.82
CA GLY A 98 6.01 11.44 -21.85
C GLY A 98 5.39 10.28 -21.05
N ALA A 99 5.87 9.08 -21.31
CA ALA A 99 5.53 7.91 -20.50
C ALA A 99 6.06 8.06 -19.07
N PHE A 100 5.24 7.71 -18.08
CA PHE A 100 5.60 7.71 -16.68
C PHE A 100 5.59 6.27 -16.15
N SER A 101 6.73 5.85 -15.60
CA SER A 101 6.92 4.51 -15.02
C SER A 101 7.38 4.63 -13.57
N CYS A 102 7.03 3.64 -12.74
CA CYS A 102 7.35 3.62 -11.32
C CYS A 102 7.92 2.27 -10.91
N HIS A 103 9.08 2.30 -10.24
CA HIS A 103 9.57 1.20 -9.42
C HIS A 103 10.34 1.81 -8.23
N PRO A 104 9.74 1.84 -7.02
CA PRO A 104 10.33 2.52 -5.87
C PRO A 104 11.74 2.04 -5.51
N ILE A 105 11.99 0.73 -5.57
CA ILE A 105 13.35 0.19 -5.34
C ILE A 105 14.36 0.65 -6.42
N SER A 106 13.98 0.68 -7.70
CA SER A 106 14.86 1.22 -8.75
C SER A 106 15.14 2.70 -8.54
N TRP A 107 14.14 3.50 -8.13
CA TRP A 107 14.32 4.91 -7.78
C TRP A 107 15.23 5.08 -6.57
N LEU A 108 15.13 4.21 -5.57
CA LEU A 108 16.02 4.18 -4.39
C LEU A 108 17.47 3.91 -4.80
N HIS A 109 17.72 2.90 -5.65
CA HIS A 109 19.07 2.61 -6.15
C HIS A 109 19.66 3.72 -7.02
N GLN A 110 18.82 4.50 -7.70
CA GLN A 110 19.23 5.66 -8.49
C GLN A 110 19.41 6.94 -7.65
N GLY A 111 19.12 6.88 -6.35
CA GLY A 111 19.24 8.04 -5.45
C GLY A 111 18.15 9.10 -5.64
N LEU A 112 17.04 8.77 -6.30
CA LEU A 112 15.91 9.69 -6.51
C LEU A 112 15.05 9.84 -5.24
N ILE A 113 15.00 8.77 -4.46
CA ILE A 113 14.32 8.70 -3.16
C ILE A 113 15.27 8.07 -2.13
N THR A 114 15.02 8.32 -0.86
CA THR A 114 15.77 7.77 0.28
C THR A 114 15.07 6.59 0.95
N ASN A 115 13.77 6.43 0.77
CA ASN A 115 13.01 5.25 1.18
C ASN A 115 11.99 4.88 0.08
N PRO A 116 11.55 3.62 -0.01
CA PRO A 116 10.64 3.19 -1.06
C PRO A 116 9.15 3.44 -0.74
N ASN A 117 8.81 4.06 0.39
CA ASN A 117 7.44 4.10 0.89
C ASN A 117 6.56 5.10 0.11
N LEU A 118 5.29 4.73 -0.05
CA LEU A 118 4.30 5.49 -0.80
C LEU A 118 3.13 5.88 0.10
N LEU A 119 2.70 7.14 -0.01
CA LEU A 119 1.43 7.63 0.50
C LEU A 119 0.50 7.96 -0.68
N VAL A 120 -0.73 7.45 -0.66
CA VAL A 120 -1.76 7.70 -1.68
C VAL A 120 -2.96 8.36 -1.01
N THR A 121 -3.31 9.57 -1.45
CA THR A 121 -4.43 10.34 -0.91
C THR A 121 -5.40 10.76 -2.01
N GLY A 122 -6.69 10.79 -1.69
CA GLY A 122 -7.71 11.21 -2.66
C GLY A 122 -9.12 10.99 -2.14
N VAL A 123 -10.03 11.92 -2.44
CA VAL A 123 -11.45 11.74 -2.11
C VAL A 123 -12.02 10.51 -2.83
N PRO A 124 -13.10 9.89 -2.32
CA PRO A 124 -13.72 8.74 -2.98
C PRO A 124 -14.04 9.00 -4.47
N GLY A 125 -13.88 7.97 -5.30
CA GLY A 125 -14.17 8.03 -6.75
C GLY A 125 -13.09 8.69 -7.61
N THR A 126 -11.94 9.07 -7.05
CA THR A 126 -10.85 9.75 -7.80
C THR A 126 -9.91 8.81 -8.53
N GLY A 127 -10.01 7.50 -8.33
CA GLY A 127 -9.11 6.51 -8.93
C GLY A 127 -7.98 6.03 -8.02
N LYS A 128 -7.98 6.39 -6.72
CA LYS A 128 -7.00 5.96 -5.71
C LYS A 128 -6.75 4.45 -5.75
N SER A 129 -7.81 3.65 -5.57
CA SER A 129 -7.71 2.19 -5.61
C SER A 129 -7.20 1.68 -6.95
N ALA A 130 -7.62 2.27 -8.07
CA ALA A 130 -7.14 1.86 -9.39
C ALA A 130 -5.64 2.11 -9.56
N THR A 131 -5.11 3.23 -9.04
CA THR A 131 -3.67 3.51 -9.05
C THR A 131 -2.90 2.51 -8.17
N VAL A 132 -3.39 2.17 -6.97
CA VAL A 132 -2.77 1.15 -6.10
C VAL A 132 -2.80 -0.23 -6.74
N LYS A 133 -3.95 -0.65 -7.30
CA LYS A 133 -4.10 -1.92 -8.03
C LYS A 133 -3.19 -2.00 -9.25
N THR A 134 -2.97 -0.87 -9.94
CA THR A 134 -2.02 -0.75 -11.05
C THR A 134 -0.59 -1.02 -10.56
N LEU A 135 -0.19 -0.43 -9.43
CA LEU A 135 1.13 -0.70 -8.83
C LEU A 135 1.28 -2.17 -8.46
N VAL A 136 0.30 -2.74 -7.73
CA VAL A 136 0.27 -4.15 -7.31
C VAL A 136 0.43 -5.08 -8.52
N THR A 137 -0.43 -4.93 -9.54
CA THR A 137 -0.49 -5.83 -10.68
C THR A 137 0.75 -5.70 -11.58
N ARG A 138 1.21 -4.47 -11.85
CA ARG A 138 2.31 -4.26 -12.79
C ARG A 138 3.68 -4.50 -12.15
N LEU A 139 3.87 -4.21 -10.86
CA LEU A 139 5.13 -4.52 -10.17
C LEU A 139 5.32 -6.04 -9.96
N ALA A 140 4.25 -6.83 -9.97
CA ALA A 140 4.36 -8.29 -9.99
C ALA A 140 5.17 -8.81 -11.18
N ALA A 141 5.08 -8.16 -12.35
CA ALA A 141 5.90 -8.50 -13.52
C ALA A 141 7.41 -8.20 -13.33
N TYR A 142 7.76 -7.39 -12.34
CA TYR A 142 9.14 -7.08 -11.93
C TYR A 142 9.59 -7.92 -10.73
N GLY A 143 8.84 -8.97 -10.36
CA GLY A 143 9.16 -9.85 -9.25
C GLY A 143 8.85 -9.29 -7.87
N VAL A 144 8.13 -8.15 -7.79
CA VAL A 144 7.66 -7.60 -6.51
C VAL A 144 6.38 -8.33 -6.12
N ARG A 145 6.40 -9.03 -4.98
CA ARG A 145 5.22 -9.71 -4.46
C ARG A 145 4.39 -8.75 -3.63
N SER A 146 3.07 -8.82 -3.71
CA SER A 146 2.19 -7.90 -3.00
C SER A 146 1.48 -8.57 -1.84
N PHE A 147 1.30 -7.84 -0.75
CA PHE A 147 0.49 -8.30 0.38
C PHE A 147 -0.47 -7.21 0.83
N ILE A 148 -1.77 -7.52 0.75
CA ILE A 148 -2.84 -6.61 1.13
C ILE A 148 -3.24 -6.91 2.57
N LEU A 149 -2.84 -6.05 3.50
CA LEU A 149 -3.15 -6.19 4.92
C LEU A 149 -4.53 -5.60 5.23
N GLY A 150 -5.55 -6.41 4.95
CA GLY A 150 -6.95 -6.09 5.24
C GLY A 150 -7.69 -5.47 4.06
N ASP A 151 -8.26 -6.33 3.22
CA ASP A 151 -9.13 -5.93 2.10
C ASP A 151 -10.58 -5.81 2.58
N ILE A 152 -10.90 -4.66 3.16
CA ILE A 152 -12.22 -4.39 3.75
C ILE A 152 -13.32 -4.29 2.70
N LYS A 153 -12.98 -3.87 1.47
CA LYS A 153 -13.95 -3.64 0.40
C LYS A 153 -13.98 -4.78 -0.63
N ASN A 154 -13.20 -5.83 -0.40
CA ASN A 154 -12.99 -6.95 -1.31
C ASN A 154 -12.55 -6.51 -2.72
N GLU A 155 -11.65 -5.53 -2.78
CA GLU A 155 -11.21 -4.89 -4.00
C GLU A 155 -10.03 -5.60 -4.68
N TYR A 156 -9.31 -6.45 -3.95
CA TYR A 156 -8.08 -7.11 -4.38
C TYR A 156 -8.26 -8.61 -4.60
N ALA A 157 -9.30 -9.26 -4.04
CA ALA A 157 -9.58 -10.67 -4.32
C ALA A 157 -9.74 -11.01 -5.82
N PRO A 158 -10.43 -10.20 -6.65
CA PRO A 158 -10.49 -10.48 -8.09
C PRO A 158 -9.11 -10.47 -8.76
N ILE A 159 -8.21 -9.61 -8.29
CA ILE A 159 -6.83 -9.53 -8.78
C ILE A 159 -6.06 -10.78 -8.35
N ALA A 160 -6.19 -11.20 -7.08
CA ALA A 160 -5.57 -12.43 -6.59
C ALA A 160 -5.99 -13.66 -7.42
N ARG A 161 -7.31 -13.80 -7.66
CA ARG A 161 -7.84 -14.89 -8.50
C ARG A 161 -7.35 -14.81 -9.95
N ALA A 162 -7.19 -13.61 -10.50
CA ALA A 162 -6.62 -13.43 -11.83
C ALA A 162 -5.14 -13.89 -11.91
N PHE A 163 -4.39 -13.80 -10.80
CA PHE A 163 -3.06 -14.38 -10.65
C PHE A 163 -3.06 -15.87 -10.25
N GLY A 164 -4.24 -16.51 -10.17
CA GLY A 164 -4.38 -17.92 -9.77
C GLY A 164 -4.24 -18.17 -8.27
N VAL A 165 -4.40 -17.13 -7.45
CA VAL A 165 -4.28 -17.19 -5.98
C VAL A 165 -5.66 -17.03 -5.34
N GLU A 166 -6.04 -17.95 -4.46
CA GLU A 166 -7.29 -17.79 -3.72
C GLU A 166 -7.07 -16.87 -2.51
N PRO A 167 -7.86 -15.78 -2.34
CA PRO A 167 -7.80 -14.92 -1.18
C PRO A 167 -8.10 -15.66 0.13
N VAL A 168 -7.49 -15.19 1.21
CA VAL A 168 -7.84 -15.65 2.57
C VAL A 168 -9.09 -14.92 3.02
N GLU A 169 -10.25 -15.56 2.91
CA GLU A 169 -11.51 -14.99 3.39
C GLU A 169 -11.65 -15.19 4.90
N LEU A 170 -11.84 -14.10 5.65
CA LEU A 170 -12.13 -14.10 7.08
C LEU A 170 -13.43 -13.35 7.37
N GLY A 171 -14.29 -13.94 8.20
CA GLY A 171 -15.57 -13.34 8.50
C GLY A 171 -16.49 -14.26 9.31
N PRO A 172 -17.52 -13.70 9.94
CA PRO A 172 -18.51 -14.49 10.66
C PRO A 172 -19.15 -15.56 9.76
N GLY A 173 -19.29 -16.77 10.29
CA GLY A 173 -19.86 -17.92 9.58
C GLY A 173 -18.91 -18.60 8.59
N LEU A 174 -17.70 -18.09 8.38
CA LEU A 174 -16.66 -18.80 7.65
C LEU A 174 -15.93 -19.80 8.56
N ARG A 175 -15.33 -20.82 7.94
CA ARG A 175 -14.53 -21.83 8.65
C ARG A 175 -13.11 -21.36 8.93
N ASN A 176 -12.61 -20.45 8.11
CA ASN A 176 -11.27 -19.92 8.20
C ASN A 176 -11.09 -19.08 9.46
N ARG A 177 -10.00 -19.36 10.17
CA ARG A 177 -9.52 -18.68 11.37
C ARG A 177 -8.03 -18.41 11.22
N LEU A 178 -7.58 -17.34 11.86
CA LEU A 178 -6.21 -16.89 11.87
C LEU A 178 -5.83 -16.67 13.33
N ASN A 179 -4.75 -17.28 13.82
CA ASN A 179 -4.25 -17.00 15.17
C ASN A 179 -3.28 -15.81 15.10
N PRO A 180 -3.60 -14.65 15.69
CA PRO A 180 -2.71 -13.48 15.61
C PRO A 180 -1.41 -13.64 16.42
N LEU A 181 -1.38 -14.63 17.32
CA LEU A 181 -0.22 -14.99 18.14
C LEU A 181 0.64 -16.09 17.51
N ASP A 182 0.26 -16.57 16.33
CA ASP A 182 1.04 -17.50 15.51
C ASP A 182 2.40 -16.87 15.18
N ALA A 183 3.47 -17.61 15.44
CA ALA A 183 4.83 -17.16 15.14
C ALA A 183 5.12 -17.11 13.63
N GLY A 184 4.29 -17.75 12.79
CA GLY A 184 4.44 -17.79 11.35
C GLY A 184 5.82 -18.32 10.93
N PRO A 185 6.41 -17.80 9.84
CA PRO A 185 7.75 -18.16 9.42
C PRO A 185 8.85 -17.94 10.47
N LEU A 186 8.66 -17.02 11.43
CA LEU A 186 9.65 -16.81 12.50
C LEU A 186 9.73 -17.98 13.48
N GLY A 187 8.62 -18.70 13.67
CA GLY A 187 8.55 -19.94 14.44
C GLY A 187 8.94 -21.19 13.63
N SER A 188 9.07 -21.05 12.31
CA SER A 188 9.61 -22.09 11.43
C SER A 188 11.14 -21.95 11.33
N ASN A 189 11.85 -23.06 11.14
CA ASN A 189 13.31 -23.08 10.99
C ASN A 189 14.05 -22.36 12.12
N LEU A 190 13.69 -22.66 13.37
CA LEU A 190 14.33 -22.08 14.54
C LEU A 190 15.85 -22.31 14.50
N PRO A 191 16.67 -21.30 14.86
CA PRO A 191 18.12 -21.44 14.92
C PRO A 191 18.53 -22.59 15.84
N SER A 192 19.60 -23.29 15.48
CA SER A 192 20.22 -24.30 16.35
C SER A 192 21.17 -23.68 17.38
N ASP A 193 21.66 -22.47 17.13
CA ASP A 193 22.48 -21.73 18.07
C ASP A 193 21.63 -21.24 19.26
N PRO A 194 22.04 -21.49 20.53
CA PRO A 194 21.23 -21.14 21.69
C PRO A 194 20.97 -19.64 21.87
N GLU A 195 21.93 -18.77 21.53
CA GLU A 195 21.77 -17.32 21.69
C GLU A 195 20.85 -16.77 20.60
N GLU A 196 21.06 -17.16 19.34
CA GLU A 196 20.18 -16.77 18.23
C GLU A 196 18.75 -17.30 18.43
N LEU A 197 18.59 -18.52 18.95
CA LEU A 197 17.30 -19.08 19.33
C LEU A 197 16.62 -18.22 20.40
N ARG A 198 17.36 -17.81 21.44
CA ARG A 198 16.83 -16.97 22.52
C ARG A 198 16.36 -15.62 22.00
N GLU A 199 17.17 -14.96 21.18
CA GLU A 199 16.80 -13.68 20.55
C GLU A 199 15.52 -13.80 19.70
N ARG A 200 15.41 -14.88 18.91
CA ARG A 200 14.24 -15.17 18.09
C ARG A 200 12.99 -15.40 18.94
N LEU A 201 13.10 -16.16 20.02
CA LEU A 201 12.00 -16.44 20.94
C LEU A 201 11.55 -15.17 21.68
N ASP A 202 12.50 -14.33 22.12
CA ASP A 202 12.22 -13.04 22.75
C ASP A 202 11.53 -12.08 21.76
N GLU A 203 11.90 -12.13 20.48
CA GLU A 203 11.23 -11.36 19.44
C GLU A 203 9.78 -11.81 19.23
N VAL A 204 9.53 -13.11 19.10
CA VAL A 204 8.18 -13.67 18.97
C VAL A 204 7.33 -13.30 20.17
N HIS A 205 7.88 -13.43 21.39
CA HIS A 205 7.22 -13.06 22.63
C HIS A 205 6.84 -11.58 22.69
N ARG A 206 7.79 -10.69 22.35
CA ARG A 206 7.58 -9.23 22.31
C ARG A 206 6.45 -8.83 21.35
N ARG A 207 6.36 -9.49 20.19
CA ARG A 207 5.28 -9.27 19.21
C ARG A 207 3.91 -9.65 19.78
N ARG A 208 3.81 -10.82 20.42
CA ARG A 208 2.59 -11.31 21.06
C ARG A 208 2.12 -10.36 22.16
N ILE A 209 3.02 -9.92 23.05
CA ILE A 209 2.72 -8.92 24.08
C ILE A 209 2.24 -7.63 23.44
N THR A 210 2.99 -7.10 22.47
CA THR A 210 2.66 -5.82 21.83
C THR A 210 1.25 -5.87 21.26
N LEU A 211 0.89 -6.92 20.52
CA LEU A 211 -0.47 -7.06 19.98
C LEU A 211 -1.53 -7.11 21.08
N LEU A 212 -1.40 -8.01 22.06
CA LEU A 212 -2.44 -8.19 23.09
C LEU A 212 -2.58 -6.96 24.00
N SER A 213 -1.47 -6.34 24.40
CA SER A 213 -1.48 -5.08 25.15
C SER A 213 -2.23 -4.00 24.36
N SER A 214 -2.01 -3.92 23.05
CA SER A 214 -2.69 -2.94 22.19
C SER A 214 -4.20 -3.13 22.12
N LEU A 215 -4.63 -4.39 21.96
CA LEU A 215 -6.05 -4.73 21.94
C LEU A 215 -6.71 -4.43 23.28
N LEU A 216 -6.02 -4.74 24.39
CA LEU A 216 -6.50 -4.44 25.74
C LEU A 216 -6.58 -2.95 26.02
N VAL A 217 -5.56 -2.15 25.66
CA VAL A 217 -5.58 -0.70 25.84
C VAL A 217 -6.76 -0.07 25.10
N MET A 218 -7.00 -0.50 23.86
CA MET A 218 -8.15 -0.03 23.09
C MET A 218 -9.47 -0.43 23.76
N ARG A 219 -9.59 -1.68 24.23
CA ARG A 219 -10.83 -2.20 24.82
C ARG A 219 -11.13 -1.59 26.20
N LEU A 220 -10.10 -1.31 26.98
CA LEU A 220 -10.20 -0.70 28.32
C LEU A 220 -10.35 0.82 28.27
N GLY A 221 -9.89 1.47 27.18
CA GLY A 221 -9.82 2.93 27.09
C GLY A 221 -8.75 3.55 28.00
N ARG A 222 -7.78 2.76 28.45
CA ARG A 222 -6.65 3.18 29.31
C ARG A 222 -5.42 2.32 29.07
N ASN A 223 -4.25 2.80 29.48
CA ASN A 223 -3.04 1.99 29.52
C ASN A 223 -3.18 0.83 30.53
N LEU A 224 -2.48 -0.27 30.26
CA LEU A 224 -2.34 -1.37 31.21
C LEU A 224 -1.50 -0.91 32.41
N THR A 225 -1.84 -1.45 33.58
CA THR A 225 -0.98 -1.32 34.76
C THR A 225 0.26 -2.21 34.61
N PRO A 226 1.38 -1.92 35.31
CA PRO A 226 2.56 -2.78 35.27
C PRO A 226 2.26 -4.24 35.65
N THR A 227 1.34 -4.46 36.59
CA THR A 227 0.92 -5.81 36.98
C THR A 227 0.13 -6.51 35.89
N GLU A 228 -0.81 -5.83 35.23
CA GLU A 228 -1.56 -6.41 34.10
C GLU A 228 -0.64 -6.76 32.93
N GLU A 229 0.33 -5.91 32.61
CA GLU A 229 1.30 -6.16 31.54
C GLU A 229 2.24 -7.33 31.88
N ALA A 230 2.73 -7.40 33.11
CA ALA A 230 3.57 -8.52 33.57
C ALA A 230 2.79 -9.84 33.61
N ALA A 231 1.54 -9.83 34.09
CA ALA A 231 0.66 -11.01 34.08
C ALA A 231 0.35 -11.48 32.66
N LEU A 232 0.13 -10.55 31.71
CA LEU A 232 -0.05 -10.88 30.31
C LEU A 232 1.20 -11.53 29.71
N SER A 233 2.39 -11.00 30.00
CA SER A 233 3.66 -11.61 29.59
C SER A 233 3.80 -13.05 30.11
N LEU A 234 3.56 -13.27 31.41
CA LEU A 234 3.63 -14.60 32.01
C LEU A 234 2.58 -15.55 31.40
N ALA A 235 1.34 -15.09 31.21
CA ALA A 235 0.29 -15.88 30.58
C ALA A 235 0.68 -16.33 29.16
N ILE A 236 1.33 -15.47 28.37
CA ILE A 236 1.83 -15.85 27.04
C ILE A 236 2.96 -16.90 27.16
N GLN A 237 3.90 -16.73 28.09
CA GLN A 237 5.03 -17.67 28.29
C GLN A 237 4.57 -19.06 28.74
N HIS A 238 3.58 -19.12 29.63
CA HIS A 238 2.98 -20.38 30.04
C HIS A 238 2.18 -21.01 28.90
N ALA A 239 1.36 -20.23 28.19
CA ALA A 239 0.56 -20.74 27.06
C ALA A 239 1.42 -21.22 25.88
N SER A 240 2.60 -20.63 25.67
CA SER A 240 3.54 -21.01 24.61
C SER A 240 4.44 -22.20 24.98
N GLY A 241 4.46 -22.60 26.26
CA GLY A 241 5.37 -23.61 26.80
C GLY A 241 6.79 -23.08 27.10
N GLN A 242 7.07 -21.80 26.85
CA GLN A 242 8.38 -21.19 27.14
C GLN A 242 8.75 -21.24 28.62
N ALA A 243 7.77 -21.06 29.51
CA ALA A 243 7.98 -21.12 30.96
C ALA A 243 8.46 -22.51 31.43
N ALA A 244 8.08 -23.58 30.72
CA ALA A 244 8.45 -24.96 31.06
C ALA A 244 9.71 -25.45 30.32
N GLY A 245 10.41 -24.57 29.59
CA GLY A 245 11.59 -24.94 28.79
C GLY A 245 11.27 -25.92 27.64
N ALA A 246 10.06 -25.86 27.09
CA ALA A 246 9.64 -26.76 26.02
C ALA A 246 10.58 -26.64 24.79
N SER A 247 11.01 -27.78 24.26
CA SER A 247 11.89 -27.86 23.07
C SER A 247 11.19 -27.49 21.76
N HIS A 248 9.85 -27.34 21.78
CA HIS A 248 9.04 -26.91 20.66
C HIS A 248 8.08 -25.80 21.12
N LEU A 249 8.14 -24.65 20.46
CA LEU A 249 7.24 -23.54 20.74
C LEU A 249 5.83 -23.90 20.28
N GLN A 250 4.86 -23.85 21.19
CA GLN A 250 3.46 -23.88 20.81
C GLN A 250 2.99 -22.47 20.52
N ASP A 251 2.18 -22.30 19.47
CA ASP A 251 1.52 -21.03 19.20
C ASP A 251 0.30 -20.89 20.11
N PRO A 252 0.37 -20.04 21.15
CA PRO A 252 -0.75 -19.87 22.05
C PRO A 252 -1.89 -19.20 21.29
N THR A 253 -3.13 -19.53 21.63
CA THR A 253 -4.31 -18.84 21.12
C THR A 253 -4.78 -17.79 22.13
N ILE A 254 -5.48 -16.75 21.66
CA ILE A 254 -6.02 -15.71 22.53
C ILE A 254 -6.90 -16.31 23.67
N PRO A 255 -7.76 -17.33 23.43
CA PRO A 255 -8.50 -17.99 24.51
C PRO A 255 -7.63 -18.71 25.53
N GLN A 256 -6.48 -19.28 25.15
CA GLN A 256 -5.55 -19.91 26.10
C GLN A 256 -4.89 -18.87 27.00
N VAL A 257 -4.46 -17.75 26.44
CA VAL A 257 -3.92 -16.62 27.24
C VAL A 257 -5.01 -16.07 28.17
N TRP A 258 -6.24 -15.91 27.68
CA TRP A 258 -7.37 -15.49 28.49
C TRP A 258 -7.67 -16.45 29.65
N ALA A 259 -7.61 -17.77 29.42
CA ALA A 259 -7.82 -18.76 30.47
C ALA A 259 -6.82 -18.59 31.63
N LEU A 260 -5.54 -18.34 31.32
CA LEU A 260 -4.49 -18.09 32.32
C LEU A 260 -4.65 -16.74 33.03
N LEU A 261 -5.20 -15.72 32.37
CA LEU A 261 -5.51 -14.45 33.05
C LEU A 261 -6.75 -14.56 33.95
N ARG A 262 -7.74 -15.37 33.57
CA ARG A 262 -8.96 -15.59 34.35
C ARG A 262 -8.69 -16.46 35.58
N ASP A 263 -7.90 -17.51 35.40
CA ASP A 263 -7.52 -18.47 36.42
C ASP A 263 -5.99 -18.64 36.43
N PRO A 264 -5.26 -17.68 37.06
CA PRO A 264 -3.80 -17.70 37.10
C PRO A 264 -3.23 -18.90 37.83
N LEU A 265 -2.03 -19.29 37.43
CA LEU A 265 -1.28 -20.36 38.09
C LEU A 265 -0.58 -19.82 39.36
N PRO A 266 -0.34 -20.67 40.39
CA PRO A 266 0.41 -20.27 41.58
C PRO A 266 1.79 -19.68 41.27
N GLU A 267 2.48 -20.22 40.26
CA GLU A 267 3.80 -19.75 39.81
C GLU A 267 3.74 -18.31 39.30
N MET A 268 2.64 -17.91 38.64
CA MET A 268 2.45 -16.53 38.20
C MET A 268 2.29 -15.57 39.38
N ALA A 269 1.63 -16.00 40.46
CA ALA A 269 1.49 -15.21 41.68
C ALA A 269 2.82 -15.07 42.42
N GLU A 270 3.65 -16.12 42.41
CA GLU A 270 5.01 -16.10 42.95
C GLU A 270 5.92 -15.14 42.16
N ASP A 271 5.92 -15.25 40.83
CA ASP A 271 6.74 -14.40 39.94
C ASP A 271 6.38 -12.91 40.04
N LEU A 272 5.08 -12.62 40.17
CA LEU A 272 4.57 -11.26 40.38
C LEU A 272 4.69 -10.78 41.83
N ARG A 273 5.25 -11.62 42.73
CA ARG A 273 5.47 -11.33 44.15
C ARG A 273 4.20 -10.94 44.89
N VAL A 274 3.09 -11.59 44.54
CA VAL A 274 1.80 -11.47 45.24
C VAL A 274 1.95 -12.11 46.62
N ARG A 275 1.30 -11.53 47.64
CA ARG A 275 1.54 -11.91 49.03
C ARG A 275 1.16 -13.38 49.23
N GLY A 276 2.13 -14.17 49.70
CA GLY A 276 1.92 -15.60 49.94
C GLY A 276 1.56 -16.40 48.68
N ALA A 277 1.89 -15.90 47.49
CA ALA A 277 1.46 -16.48 46.20
C ALA A 277 -0.07 -16.66 46.10
N ASP A 278 -0.84 -15.73 46.67
CA ASP A 278 -2.30 -15.79 46.65
C ASP A 278 -2.86 -15.53 45.23
N VAL A 279 -3.31 -16.60 44.59
CA VAL A 279 -3.94 -16.57 43.26
C VAL A 279 -5.24 -15.76 43.26
N ALA A 280 -5.98 -15.72 44.38
CA ALA A 280 -7.20 -14.93 44.47
C ALA A 280 -6.88 -13.43 44.46
N GLU A 281 -5.84 -13.00 45.19
CA GLU A 281 -5.35 -11.62 45.14
C GLU A 281 -4.89 -11.25 43.73
N LEU A 282 -4.09 -12.11 43.07
CA LEU A 282 -3.68 -11.88 41.68
C LEU A 282 -4.87 -11.72 40.73
N ARG A 283 -5.89 -12.58 40.85
CA ARG A 283 -7.10 -12.54 40.02
C ARG A 283 -7.81 -11.19 40.13
N GLU A 284 -7.91 -10.63 41.34
CA GLU A 284 -8.50 -9.29 41.52
C GLU A 284 -7.65 -8.19 40.89
N MET A 285 -6.32 -8.26 41.05
CA MET A 285 -5.40 -7.25 40.48
C MET A 285 -5.47 -7.16 38.96
N ILE A 286 -5.75 -8.27 38.26
CA ILE A 286 -5.76 -8.34 36.78
C ILE A 286 -7.16 -8.52 36.18
N ARG A 287 -8.22 -8.53 37.01
CA ARG A 287 -9.61 -8.73 36.61
C ARG A 287 -10.02 -7.86 35.41
N PRO A 288 -9.72 -6.55 35.34
CA PRO A 288 -10.12 -5.73 34.19
C PRO A 288 -9.53 -6.22 32.86
N ALA A 289 -8.25 -6.61 32.86
CA ALA A 289 -7.60 -7.16 31.66
C ALA A 289 -8.19 -8.52 31.26
N ALA A 290 -8.44 -9.40 32.22
CA ALA A 290 -9.07 -10.71 31.98
C ALA A 290 -10.49 -10.57 31.41
N ASP A 291 -11.30 -9.66 31.97
CA ASP A 291 -12.67 -9.40 31.52
C ASP A 291 -12.68 -8.76 30.12
N ALA A 292 -11.79 -7.81 29.85
CA ALA A 292 -11.64 -7.20 28.53
C ALA A 292 -11.27 -8.24 27.47
N LEU A 293 -10.28 -9.10 27.73
CA LEU A 293 -9.90 -10.17 26.81
C LEU A 293 -11.02 -11.19 26.60
N GLY A 294 -11.71 -11.58 27.67
CA GLY A 294 -12.85 -12.50 27.61
C GLY A 294 -14.04 -11.93 26.80
N ASN A 295 -14.28 -10.63 26.89
CA ASN A 295 -15.31 -9.94 26.09
C ASN A 295 -14.94 -9.89 24.61
N MET A 296 -13.66 -9.73 24.28
CA MET A 296 -13.18 -9.79 22.90
C MET A 296 -13.30 -11.20 22.32
N VAL A 297 -12.86 -12.23 23.06
CA VAL A 297 -12.95 -13.64 22.65
C VAL A 297 -14.40 -14.08 22.41
N ARG A 298 -15.33 -13.69 23.28
CA ARG A 298 -16.77 -14.02 23.15
C ARG A 298 -17.52 -13.10 22.19
N GLY A 299 -16.90 -12.01 21.74
CA GLY A 299 -17.53 -10.94 20.97
C GLY A 299 -16.81 -10.68 19.65
N SER A 300 -16.04 -9.60 19.61
CA SER A 300 -15.42 -9.05 18.39
C SER A 300 -14.51 -10.04 17.66
N LEU A 301 -13.80 -10.91 18.39
CA LEU A 301 -12.82 -11.86 17.84
C LEU A 301 -13.39 -13.26 17.60
N SER A 302 -14.62 -13.52 18.05
CA SER A 302 -15.22 -14.87 17.96
C SER A 302 -15.41 -15.29 16.51
N GLY A 303 -15.02 -16.53 16.21
CA GLY A 303 -15.10 -17.08 14.85
C GLY A 303 -13.92 -16.70 13.95
N LEU A 304 -13.04 -15.80 14.39
CA LEU A 304 -11.99 -15.19 13.56
C LEU A 304 -10.59 -15.46 14.12
N PHE A 305 -10.37 -15.10 15.39
CA PHE A 305 -9.06 -15.06 16.05
C PHE A 305 -9.01 -15.86 17.37
N ASP A 306 -10.06 -16.63 17.63
CA ASP A 306 -10.32 -17.42 18.83
C ASP A 306 -9.91 -18.90 18.68
N GLY A 307 -9.00 -19.22 17.76
CA GLY A 307 -8.51 -20.58 17.56
C GLY A 307 -7.23 -20.62 16.73
N PRO A 308 -6.68 -21.83 16.48
CA PRO A 308 -5.49 -22.00 15.66
C PRO A 308 -5.68 -21.48 14.24
N THR A 309 -4.58 -21.04 13.60
CA THR A 309 -4.58 -20.69 12.19
C THR A 309 -4.98 -21.92 11.36
N THR A 310 -6.00 -21.75 10.52
CA THR A 310 -6.53 -22.83 9.64
C THR A 310 -6.15 -22.63 8.18
N VAL A 311 -5.59 -21.46 7.86
CA VAL A 311 -5.22 -21.04 6.51
C VAL A 311 -3.71 -21.04 6.37
N ARG A 312 -3.20 -21.46 5.21
CA ARG A 312 -1.78 -21.42 4.89
C ARG A 312 -1.60 -20.58 3.64
N PRO A 313 -1.43 -19.26 3.76
CA PRO A 313 -1.13 -18.42 2.60
C PRO A 313 0.20 -18.86 1.99
N ASP A 314 0.24 -18.83 0.67
CA ASP A 314 1.46 -18.96 -0.11
C ASP A 314 2.16 -17.60 -0.17
N PHE A 315 3.16 -17.37 0.67
CA PHE A 315 3.90 -16.10 0.69
C PHE A 315 4.86 -15.94 -0.51
N ASP A 316 4.98 -16.97 -1.36
CA ASP A 316 5.67 -16.90 -2.64
C ASP A 316 4.78 -16.47 -3.81
N ALA A 317 3.46 -16.41 -3.59
CA ALA A 317 2.50 -15.99 -4.60
C ALA A 317 2.70 -14.51 -5.02
N PRO A 318 2.36 -14.12 -6.26
CA PRO A 318 2.50 -12.74 -6.74
C PRO A 318 1.71 -11.72 -5.91
N ILE A 319 0.58 -12.14 -5.36
CA ILE A 319 -0.27 -11.34 -4.49
C ILE A 319 -0.90 -12.24 -3.42
N GLN A 320 -0.91 -11.76 -2.19
CA GLN A 320 -1.76 -12.30 -1.13
C GLN A 320 -2.70 -11.22 -0.60
N THR A 321 -3.92 -11.61 -0.28
CA THR A 321 -4.93 -10.71 0.29
C THR A 321 -5.77 -11.43 1.33
N VAL A 322 -6.12 -10.69 2.37
CA VAL A 322 -7.06 -11.13 3.40
C VAL A 322 -8.36 -10.36 3.21
N ASP A 323 -9.39 -11.02 2.71
CA ASP A 323 -10.72 -10.44 2.52
C ASP A 323 -11.43 -10.32 3.87
N LEU A 324 -11.70 -9.08 4.26
CA LEU A 324 -12.37 -8.70 5.51
C LEU A 324 -13.74 -8.03 5.25
N SER A 325 -14.28 -8.16 4.04
CA SER A 325 -15.53 -7.47 3.64
C SER A 325 -16.75 -7.86 4.44
N ARG A 326 -16.75 -9.04 5.07
CA ARG A 326 -17.78 -9.48 6.01
C ARG A 326 -17.73 -8.76 7.37
N ILE A 327 -16.70 -7.94 7.61
CA ILE A 327 -16.47 -7.22 8.87
C ILE A 327 -16.71 -5.70 8.71
N ASP A 328 -16.74 -5.16 7.49
CA ASP A 328 -16.91 -3.71 7.20
C ASP A 328 -18.17 -3.08 7.81
N GLY A 329 -19.22 -3.88 8.06
CA GLY A 329 -20.47 -3.45 8.71
C GLY A 329 -20.48 -3.54 10.24
N ARG A 330 -19.39 -3.99 10.88
CA ARG A 330 -19.26 -3.99 12.35
C ARG A 330 -18.78 -2.62 12.84
N GLY A 331 -18.88 -2.39 14.15
CA GLY A 331 -18.38 -1.16 14.75
C GLY A 331 -16.89 -0.95 14.48
N ASP A 332 -16.48 0.31 14.31
CA ASP A 332 -15.10 0.68 13.91
C ASP A 332 -14.02 0.06 14.80
N GLU A 333 -14.28 -0.08 16.11
CA GLU A 333 -13.37 -0.73 17.06
C GLU A 333 -13.10 -2.20 16.68
N THR A 334 -14.12 -2.94 16.24
CA THR A 334 -13.97 -4.34 15.80
C THR A 334 -13.19 -4.44 14.50
N VAL A 335 -13.45 -3.53 13.56
CA VAL A 335 -12.67 -3.46 12.31
C VAL A 335 -11.21 -3.16 12.62
N ALA A 336 -10.94 -2.20 13.51
CA ALA A 336 -9.60 -1.83 13.93
C ALA A 336 -8.85 -2.99 14.61
N MET A 337 -9.50 -3.73 15.53
CA MET A 337 -8.93 -4.96 16.12
C MET A 337 -8.57 -6.00 15.06
N THR A 338 -9.48 -6.21 14.10
CA THR A 338 -9.31 -7.20 13.03
C THR A 338 -8.10 -6.83 12.16
N LEU A 339 -8.00 -5.56 11.76
CA LEU A 339 -6.87 -5.05 10.99
C LEU A 339 -5.56 -5.20 11.76
N ALA A 340 -5.55 -4.94 13.07
CA ALA A 340 -4.37 -5.14 13.91
C ALA A 340 -3.94 -6.61 13.97
N CYS A 341 -4.89 -7.53 14.15
CA CYS A 341 -4.63 -8.97 14.18
C CYS A 341 -4.08 -9.49 12.84
N VAL A 342 -4.73 -9.11 11.72
CA VAL A 342 -4.28 -9.48 10.37
C VAL A 342 -2.92 -8.86 10.05
N SER A 343 -2.67 -7.62 10.47
CA SER A 343 -1.38 -6.97 10.26
C SER A 343 -0.27 -7.66 11.05
N SER A 344 -0.52 -8.03 12.30
CA SER A 344 0.46 -8.75 13.12
C SER A 344 0.82 -10.10 12.51
N TRP A 345 -0.18 -10.88 12.11
CA TRP A 345 0.03 -12.15 11.42
C TRP A 345 0.75 -11.96 10.08
N GLY A 346 0.37 -10.95 9.31
CA GLY A 346 1.00 -10.68 8.02
C GLY A 346 2.47 -10.27 8.14
N GLN A 347 2.85 -9.60 9.23
CA GLN A 347 4.24 -9.22 9.47
C GLN A 347 5.15 -10.41 9.74
N ALA A 348 4.68 -11.45 10.42
CA ALA A 348 5.46 -12.67 10.62
C ALA A 348 5.94 -13.28 9.28
N ALA A 349 5.19 -13.06 8.20
CA ALA A 349 5.53 -13.53 6.87
C ALA A 349 6.46 -12.61 6.07
N ILE A 350 6.46 -11.32 6.41
CA ILE A 350 7.30 -10.32 5.75
C ILE A 350 8.73 -10.42 6.25
N ASP A 351 8.91 -10.72 7.55
CA ASP A 351 10.20 -10.69 8.25
C ASP A 351 11.08 -11.94 8.03
N GLU A 352 10.74 -12.79 7.08
CA GLU A 352 11.59 -13.92 6.67
C GLU A 352 12.89 -13.39 6.04
N PRO A 353 14.07 -13.68 6.65
CA PRO A 353 15.34 -13.20 6.12
C PRO A 353 15.61 -13.71 4.70
N GLY A 354 16.04 -12.82 3.81
CA GLY A 354 16.36 -13.18 2.42
C GLY A 354 15.14 -13.41 1.51
N GLY A 355 13.93 -13.10 1.99
CA GLY A 355 12.72 -13.14 1.19
C GLY A 355 12.69 -12.14 0.02
N PRO A 356 11.72 -12.27 -0.90
CA PRO A 356 11.52 -11.33 -2.01
C PRO A 356 11.22 -9.91 -1.51
N VAL A 357 11.36 -8.93 -2.41
CA VAL A 357 10.81 -7.59 -2.17
C VAL A 357 9.28 -7.66 -2.08
N ARG A 358 8.72 -7.11 -1.01
CA ARG A 358 7.27 -7.13 -0.75
C ARG A 358 6.63 -5.74 -0.78
N LEU A 359 5.63 -5.56 -1.63
CA LEU A 359 4.74 -4.40 -1.63
C LEU A 359 3.61 -4.62 -0.64
N VAL A 360 3.62 -3.91 0.49
CA VAL A 360 2.66 -4.10 1.57
C VAL A 360 1.63 -2.98 1.55
N VAL A 361 0.41 -3.31 1.16
CA VAL A 361 -0.68 -2.34 0.97
C VAL A 361 -1.54 -2.27 2.23
N ARG A 362 -1.69 -1.05 2.76
CA ARG A 362 -2.62 -0.70 3.84
C ARG A 362 -3.68 0.23 3.28
N ASP A 363 -4.75 -0.37 2.77
CA ASP A 363 -5.90 0.37 2.30
C ASP A 363 -6.81 0.76 3.47
N GLU A 364 -7.55 1.85 3.32
CA GLU A 364 -8.38 2.42 4.41
C GLU A 364 -7.60 2.62 5.73
N LEU A 365 -6.36 3.12 5.62
CA LEU A 365 -5.43 3.22 6.74
C LEU A 365 -6.02 3.92 7.97
N TRP A 366 -6.91 4.90 7.77
CA TRP A 366 -7.59 5.63 8.85
C TRP A 366 -8.32 4.70 9.84
N ARG A 367 -8.84 3.55 9.39
CA ARG A 367 -9.48 2.58 10.29
C ARG A 367 -8.47 1.89 11.20
N ALA A 368 -7.30 1.52 10.65
CA ALA A 368 -6.23 0.88 11.43
C ALA A 368 -5.56 1.87 12.40
N MET A 369 -5.44 3.14 12.04
CA MET A 369 -4.84 4.18 12.89
C MET A 369 -5.65 4.50 14.15
N ARG A 370 -6.88 3.98 14.30
CA ARG A 370 -7.64 4.11 15.56
C ARG A 370 -7.05 3.28 16.70
N VAL A 371 -6.15 2.35 16.41
CA VAL A 371 -5.38 1.60 17.40
C VAL A 371 -4.03 2.29 17.60
N PRO A 372 -3.75 2.92 18.76
CA PRO A 372 -2.50 3.66 18.99
C PRO A 372 -1.24 2.86 18.68
N ALA A 373 -1.23 1.57 19.02
CA ALA A 373 -0.08 0.72 18.74
C ALA A 373 0.10 0.40 17.25
N MET A 374 -0.97 0.40 16.46
CA MET A 374 -0.85 0.27 15.00
C MET A 374 -0.15 1.48 14.39
N ILE A 375 -0.33 2.68 14.96
CA ILE A 375 0.40 3.89 14.54
C ILE A 375 1.90 3.71 14.83
N ARG A 376 2.25 3.31 16.05
CA ARG A 376 3.66 3.07 16.44
C ARG A 376 4.30 1.97 15.59
N LYS A 377 3.57 0.87 15.35
CA LYS A 377 4.03 -0.22 14.49
C LYS A 377 4.22 0.25 13.06
N LEU A 378 3.31 1.06 12.52
CA LEU A 378 3.43 1.60 11.19
C LEU A 378 4.64 2.53 11.02
N ASP A 379 4.91 3.41 11.99
CA ASP A 379 6.13 4.23 12.01
C ASP A 379 7.39 3.34 11.99
N SER A 380 7.41 2.27 12.79
CA SER A 380 8.49 1.28 12.77
C SER A 380 8.64 0.59 11.41
N ASP A 381 7.54 0.13 10.79
CA ASP A 381 7.53 -0.53 9.48
C ASP A 381 8.08 0.40 8.38
N LEU A 382 7.71 1.69 8.41
CA LEU A 382 8.21 2.68 7.45
C LEU A 382 9.71 2.90 7.60
N ARG A 383 10.21 3.02 8.83
CA ARG A 383 11.64 3.22 9.12
C ARG A 383 12.49 2.00 8.76
N LEU A 384 11.96 0.79 8.96
CA LEU A 384 12.66 -0.47 8.71
C LEU A 384 12.48 -1.01 7.27
N SER A 385 11.61 -0.38 6.48
CA SER A 385 11.28 -0.79 5.11
C SER A 385 12.49 -1.16 4.23
N ARG A 386 13.57 -0.38 4.30
CA ARG A 386 14.81 -0.64 3.54
C ARG A 386 15.53 -1.90 3.99
N ALA A 387 15.63 -2.11 5.30
CA ALA A 387 16.31 -3.28 5.86
C ALA A 387 15.52 -4.57 5.61
N GLN A 388 14.19 -4.48 5.64
CA GLN A 388 13.28 -5.61 5.42
C GLN A 388 12.96 -5.86 3.93
N GLY A 389 13.46 -5.02 3.01
CA GLY A 389 13.12 -5.16 1.59
C GLY A 389 11.62 -4.94 1.28
N THR A 390 10.96 -4.07 2.04
CA THR A 390 9.52 -3.79 1.85
C THR A 390 9.27 -2.42 1.22
N ILE A 391 8.16 -2.34 0.49
CA ILE A 391 7.59 -1.12 -0.06
C ILE A 391 6.25 -0.91 0.63
N GLN A 392 6.16 0.01 1.58
CA GLN A 392 4.90 0.28 2.27
C GLN A 392 4.02 1.20 1.42
N VAL A 393 2.76 0.83 1.18
CA VAL A 393 1.77 1.67 0.49
C VAL A 393 0.66 2.02 1.46
N LEU A 394 0.58 3.30 1.83
CA LEU A 394 -0.43 3.84 2.72
C LEU A 394 -1.52 4.50 1.88
N SER A 395 -2.76 4.04 1.98
CA SER A 395 -3.90 4.63 1.26
C SER A 395 -4.91 5.20 2.24
N THR A 396 -5.23 6.49 2.11
CA THR A 396 -6.27 7.16 2.89
C THR A 396 -7.08 8.14 2.04
N HIS A 397 -8.23 8.58 2.54
CA HIS A 397 -9.08 9.54 1.83
C HIS A 397 -8.67 10.98 2.08
N ARG A 398 -8.48 11.35 3.36
CA ARG A 398 -8.14 12.71 3.77
C ARG A 398 -6.91 12.70 4.67
N LEU A 399 -6.19 13.81 4.70
CA LEU A 399 -5.08 13.97 5.63
C LEU A 399 -5.53 14.27 7.06
N ALA A 400 -6.72 14.86 7.21
CA ALA A 400 -7.34 15.07 8.52
C ALA A 400 -7.51 13.75 9.31
N ASP A 401 -7.55 12.61 8.61
CA ASP A 401 -7.60 11.28 9.22
C ASP A 401 -6.36 11.00 10.10
N PHE A 402 -5.20 11.60 9.81
CA PHE A 402 -3.99 11.50 10.65
C PHE A 402 -4.06 12.40 11.90
N GLU A 403 -4.91 13.42 11.91
CA GLU A 403 -5.08 14.32 13.05
C GLU A 403 -6.17 13.84 14.01
N ALA A 404 -7.11 13.05 13.51
CA ALA A 404 -8.24 12.52 14.27
C ALA A 404 -7.91 11.26 15.11
N VAL A 405 -6.66 10.80 15.09
CA VAL A 405 -6.23 9.55 15.75
C VAL A 405 -6.16 9.65 17.28
N GLY A 406 -6.12 10.86 17.83
CA GLY A 406 -5.97 11.09 19.26
C GLY A 406 -6.28 12.53 19.66
N ALA A 407 -6.11 12.85 20.94
CA ALA A 407 -6.27 14.22 21.43
C ALA A 407 -5.24 15.16 20.77
N GLN A 408 -5.62 16.41 20.55
CA GLN A 408 -4.70 17.40 19.96
C GLN A 408 -3.43 17.53 20.83
N GLY A 409 -2.26 17.39 20.21
CA GLY A 409 -0.97 17.43 20.91
C GLY A 409 -0.54 16.11 21.56
N SER A 410 -1.33 15.04 21.42
CA SER A 410 -0.92 13.69 21.85
C SER A 410 0.27 13.16 21.05
N GLU A 411 0.97 12.19 21.63
CA GLU A 411 2.07 11.48 20.98
C GLU A 411 1.57 10.80 19.68
N GLU A 412 0.37 10.19 19.72
CA GLU A 412 -0.25 9.50 18.61
C GLU A 412 -0.43 10.42 17.39
N VAL A 413 -0.92 11.64 17.60
CA VAL A 413 -1.08 12.64 16.52
C VAL A 413 0.27 13.09 15.97
N SER A 414 1.28 13.23 16.83
CA SER A 414 2.65 13.56 16.41
C SER A 414 3.25 12.46 15.51
N ILE A 415 3.12 11.20 15.93
CA ILE A 415 3.59 10.05 15.15
C ILE A 415 2.82 9.95 13.83
N ALA A 416 1.49 10.06 13.86
CA ALA A 416 0.64 9.99 12.67
C ALA A 416 1.00 11.06 11.62
N ARG A 417 1.29 12.30 12.04
CA ARG A 417 1.79 13.35 11.15
C ARG A 417 3.14 13.00 10.52
N ASN A 418 4.04 12.37 11.28
CA ASN A 418 5.36 11.95 10.79
C ASN A 418 5.29 10.78 9.79
N LEU A 419 4.20 10.01 9.74
CA LEU A 419 4.03 8.94 8.74
C LEU A 419 4.04 9.49 7.31
N ILE A 420 3.47 10.69 7.10
CA ILE A 420 3.46 11.36 5.79
C ILE A 420 4.89 11.73 5.36
N ALA A 421 5.67 12.28 6.30
CA ALA A 421 7.07 12.64 6.07
C ALA A 421 7.95 11.41 5.78
N SER A 422 7.59 10.25 6.35
CA SER A 422 8.29 8.97 6.18
C SER A 422 7.98 8.25 4.86
N CYS A 423 7.14 8.85 4.01
CA CYS A 423 6.90 8.41 2.63
C CYS A 423 7.56 9.39 1.65
N ASP A 424 8.56 8.92 0.91
CA ASP A 424 9.25 9.74 -0.10
C ASP A 424 8.48 9.85 -1.41
N VAL A 425 7.55 8.94 -1.67
CA VAL A 425 6.63 9.04 -2.80
C VAL A 425 5.25 9.40 -2.28
N ARG A 426 4.72 10.55 -2.71
CA ARG A 426 3.37 11.01 -2.31
C ARG A 426 2.53 11.20 -3.56
N ILE A 427 1.45 10.44 -3.65
CA ILE A 427 0.52 10.39 -4.78
C ILE A 427 -0.77 11.08 -4.33
N CYS A 428 -0.96 12.30 -4.80
CA CYS A 428 -2.10 13.13 -4.42
C CYS A 428 -3.08 13.20 -5.59
N LEU A 429 -4.17 12.45 -5.49
CA LEU A 429 -5.31 12.58 -6.39
C LEU A 429 -6.15 13.81 -5.97
N ARG A 430 -7.24 14.05 -6.69
CA ARG A 430 -8.18 15.13 -6.38
C ARG A 430 -8.58 15.12 -4.91
N GLN A 431 -8.57 16.30 -4.30
CA GLN A 431 -8.97 16.58 -2.92
C GLN A 431 -10.20 17.50 -2.92
N ASP A 432 -10.92 17.54 -1.79
CA ASP A 432 -11.91 18.61 -1.56
C ASP A 432 -11.20 19.97 -1.50
N THR A 433 -11.88 21.05 -1.88
CA THR A 433 -11.25 22.38 -2.03
C THR A 433 -10.91 23.07 -0.71
N ALA A 434 -11.64 22.79 0.38
CA ALA A 434 -11.41 23.40 1.70
C ALA A 434 -10.16 22.87 2.45
N PRO A 435 -9.78 21.58 2.37
CA PRO A 435 -8.58 21.03 3.04
C PRO A 435 -7.24 21.24 2.33
N LEU A 436 -7.18 21.89 1.16
CA LEU A 436 -5.95 21.96 0.36
C LEU A 436 -4.82 22.73 1.04
N ALA A 437 -5.13 23.76 1.83
CA ALA A 437 -4.13 24.50 2.59
C ALA A 437 -3.44 23.62 3.65
N MET A 438 -4.20 22.80 4.37
CA MET A 438 -3.64 21.82 5.34
C MET A 438 -2.85 20.72 4.62
N THR A 439 -3.29 20.35 3.41
CA THR A 439 -2.63 19.34 2.56
C THR A 439 -1.27 19.82 2.08
N ARG A 440 -1.13 21.12 1.82
CA ARG A 440 0.09 21.75 1.34
C ARG A 440 1.27 21.47 2.26
N ASP A 441 1.17 21.82 3.53
CA ASP A 441 2.31 21.76 4.44
C ASP A 441 2.68 20.32 4.80
N ALA A 442 1.67 19.47 5.04
CA ALA A 442 1.89 18.08 5.43
C ALA A 442 2.52 17.23 4.31
N ILE A 443 2.08 17.40 3.06
CA ILE A 443 2.62 16.66 1.90
C ILE A 443 3.85 17.37 1.30
N GLY A 444 4.01 18.65 1.57
CA GLY A 444 5.02 19.52 0.97
C GLY A 444 4.64 19.99 -0.44
N LEU A 445 3.34 20.23 -0.70
CA LEU A 445 2.90 20.70 -2.01
C LEU A 445 3.25 22.18 -2.25
N THR A 446 3.50 22.55 -3.50
CA THR A 446 3.62 23.95 -3.92
C THR A 446 2.25 24.55 -4.24
N ASP A 447 2.16 25.88 -4.30
CA ASP A 447 0.91 26.57 -4.68
C ASP A 447 0.42 26.13 -6.07
N THR A 448 1.33 25.90 -7.00
CA THR A 448 1.02 25.40 -8.35
C THR A 448 0.48 23.96 -8.33
N GLU A 449 1.08 23.09 -7.51
CA GLU A 449 0.60 21.71 -7.33
C GLU A 449 -0.82 21.69 -6.73
N CYS A 450 -1.07 22.53 -5.72
CA CYS A 450 -2.42 22.70 -5.14
C CYS A 450 -3.42 23.20 -6.18
N ALA A 451 -3.04 24.19 -7.01
CA ALA A 451 -3.89 24.71 -8.07
C ALA A 451 -4.25 23.63 -9.11
N HIS A 452 -3.30 22.76 -9.47
CA HIS A 452 -3.57 21.61 -10.33
C HIS A 452 -4.60 20.67 -9.68
N ILE A 453 -4.39 20.25 -8.43
CA ILE A 453 -5.31 19.35 -7.73
C ILE A 453 -6.72 19.94 -7.63
N ALA A 454 -6.82 21.25 -7.32
CA ALA A 454 -8.08 21.98 -7.23
C ALA A 454 -8.83 22.06 -8.57
N SER A 455 -8.11 22.05 -9.70
CA SER A 455 -8.70 22.18 -11.04
C SER A 455 -9.38 20.91 -11.55
N TRP A 456 -9.16 19.76 -10.91
CA TRP A 456 -9.66 18.48 -11.40
C TRP A 456 -11.12 18.23 -11.02
N SER A 457 -11.89 17.72 -11.98
CA SER A 457 -13.30 17.34 -11.86
C SER A 457 -13.46 15.82 -11.96
N GLY A 458 -14.70 15.36 -12.12
CA GLY A 458 -15.01 13.94 -12.36
C GLY A 458 -14.51 13.39 -13.70
N GLU A 459 -14.01 14.25 -14.60
CA GLU A 459 -13.49 13.82 -15.91
C GLU A 459 -12.03 13.36 -15.84
N GLN A 460 -11.28 13.74 -14.80
CA GLN A 460 -9.86 13.42 -14.64
C GLN A 460 -9.62 12.30 -13.60
N ILE A 461 -10.46 11.26 -13.62
CA ILE A 461 -10.29 10.07 -12.75
C ILE A 461 -8.93 9.42 -13.02
N GLY A 462 -8.18 9.11 -11.97
CA GLY A 462 -6.84 8.54 -12.04
C GLY A 462 -5.74 9.56 -12.31
N ARG A 463 -6.05 10.87 -12.33
CA ARG A 463 -5.03 11.92 -12.36
C ARG A 463 -4.53 12.23 -10.96
N ALA A 464 -3.21 12.31 -10.82
CA ALA A 464 -2.55 12.56 -9.54
C ALA A 464 -1.29 13.41 -9.70
N VAL A 465 -0.95 14.18 -8.66
CA VAL A 465 0.39 14.72 -8.48
C VAL A 465 1.23 13.63 -7.82
N TRP A 466 2.29 13.19 -8.50
CA TRP A 466 3.31 12.30 -7.98
C TRP A 466 4.49 13.12 -7.52
N LYS A 467 4.61 13.30 -6.20
CA LYS A 467 5.79 13.91 -5.58
C LYS A 467 6.79 12.81 -5.26
N ILE A 468 8.01 12.92 -5.77
CA ILE A 468 9.05 11.90 -5.70
C ILE A 468 10.26 12.53 -5.05
N GLY A 469 10.57 12.06 -3.85
CA GLY A 469 11.58 12.67 -3.00
C GLY A 469 11.22 14.11 -2.65
N ARG A 470 12.22 14.98 -2.59
CA ARG A 470 12.04 16.38 -2.19
C ARG A 470 11.91 17.36 -3.36
N THR A 471 12.25 16.94 -4.58
CA THR A 471 12.54 17.87 -5.69
C THR A 471 11.71 17.64 -6.94
N SER A 472 11.15 16.44 -7.14
CA SER A 472 10.47 16.10 -8.40
C SER A 472 8.97 15.93 -8.19
N SER A 473 8.19 16.59 -9.05
CA SER A 473 6.72 16.51 -9.04
C SER A 473 6.21 16.33 -10.47
N HIS A 474 5.33 15.36 -10.67
CA HIS A 474 4.78 15.02 -11.97
C HIS A 474 3.25 14.95 -11.89
N VAL A 475 2.54 15.55 -12.85
CA VAL A 475 1.09 15.36 -12.97
C VAL A 475 0.87 14.17 -13.88
N VAL A 476 0.48 13.03 -13.31
CA VAL A 476 0.38 11.77 -14.04
C VAL A 476 -1.08 11.38 -14.17
N GLN A 477 -1.49 11.04 -15.39
CA GLN A 477 -2.73 10.34 -15.66
C GLN A 477 -2.45 8.84 -15.64
N THR A 478 -2.97 8.10 -14.65
CA THR A 478 -2.94 6.64 -14.69
C THR A 478 -3.73 6.15 -15.92
N VAL A 479 -3.09 5.30 -16.73
CA VAL A 479 -3.68 4.70 -17.92
C VAL A 479 -3.90 3.22 -17.66
N LEU A 480 -5.15 2.80 -17.65
CA LEU A 480 -5.55 1.41 -17.49
C LEU A 480 -5.78 0.74 -18.85
N SER A 481 -5.23 -0.46 -19.02
CA SER A 481 -5.54 -1.38 -20.11
C SER A 481 -7.00 -1.86 -20.02
N PRO A 482 -7.58 -2.43 -21.09
CA PRO A 482 -8.94 -2.95 -21.07
C PRO A 482 -9.19 -4.00 -19.97
N ILE A 483 -8.22 -4.90 -19.75
CA ILE A 483 -8.30 -5.94 -18.72
C ILE A 483 -8.28 -5.32 -17.32
N GLU A 484 -7.38 -4.38 -17.08
CA GLU A 484 -7.31 -3.67 -15.80
C GLU A 484 -8.58 -2.89 -15.50
N ARG A 485 -9.19 -2.25 -16.52
CA ARG A 485 -10.47 -1.56 -16.33
C ARG A 485 -11.58 -2.52 -15.90
N GLN A 486 -11.61 -3.72 -16.45
CA GLN A 486 -12.59 -4.74 -16.07
C GLN A 486 -12.33 -5.25 -14.64
N LEU A 487 -11.08 -5.59 -14.31
CA LEU A 487 -10.70 -6.13 -13.01
C LEU A 487 -10.77 -5.10 -11.87
N TYR A 488 -10.52 -3.82 -12.15
CA TYR A 488 -10.47 -2.78 -11.13
C TYR A 488 -11.81 -2.09 -10.90
N TYR A 489 -12.83 -2.41 -11.71
CA TYR A 489 -14.15 -1.81 -11.59
C TYR A 489 -14.89 -2.32 -10.35
N THR A 490 -15.20 -1.44 -9.41
CA THR A 490 -15.80 -1.81 -8.11
C THR A 490 -17.26 -1.35 -7.98
N ASN A 491 -17.80 -0.64 -8.97
CA ASN A 491 -19.15 -0.07 -8.93
C ASN A 491 -20.24 -1.00 -9.48
N GLU A 492 -20.06 -2.33 -9.38
CA GLU A 492 -21.03 -3.30 -9.91
C GLU A 492 -22.43 -3.12 -9.32
N LYS A 493 -22.54 -2.71 -8.05
CA LYS A 493 -23.83 -2.44 -7.38
C LYS A 493 -24.56 -1.19 -7.91
N MET A 494 -23.84 -0.28 -8.59
CA MET A 494 -24.39 0.94 -9.19
C MET A 494 -24.60 0.80 -10.70
N ALA A 495 -24.28 -0.36 -11.28
CA ALA A 495 -24.56 -0.66 -12.67
C ALA A 495 -26.06 -0.88 -12.86
N VAL A 496 -26.78 0.17 -13.27
CA VAL A 496 -28.14 0.01 -13.81
C VAL A 496 -27.99 -0.76 -15.11
N LYS A 497 -28.39 -2.04 -15.14
CA LYS A 497 -28.52 -2.77 -16.40
C LYS A 497 -29.44 -1.95 -17.30
N PRO A 498 -29.00 -1.51 -18.49
CA PRO A 498 -29.90 -0.82 -19.40
C PRO A 498 -31.06 -1.79 -19.70
N ARG A 499 -32.29 -1.40 -19.32
CA ARG A 499 -33.48 -2.05 -19.86
C ARG A 499 -33.42 -1.82 -21.37
N GLU A 500 -33.35 -2.89 -22.15
CA GLU A 500 -33.60 -2.80 -23.58
C GLU A 500 -35.02 -2.28 -23.75
N PHE A 501 -35.16 -1.01 -24.15
CA PHE A 501 -36.44 -0.50 -24.60
C PHE A 501 -36.75 -1.14 -25.95
N THR A 502 -37.52 -2.22 -25.94
CA THR A 502 -38.15 -2.72 -27.17
C THR A 502 -39.13 -1.67 -27.70
N LYS A 503 -39.22 -1.52 -29.03
CA LYS A 503 -40.03 -0.52 -29.77
C LYS A 503 -41.52 -0.43 -29.38
N THR A 504 -42.03 -1.29 -28.50
CA THR A 504 -43.39 -1.31 -27.99
C THR A 504 -43.64 -0.40 -26.78
N ASP A 505 -42.60 0.15 -26.14
CA ASP A 505 -42.75 1.02 -24.96
C ASP A 505 -42.75 2.51 -25.30
N VAL A 506 -43.57 2.93 -26.28
CA VAL A 506 -43.85 4.36 -26.50
C VAL A 506 -45.18 4.70 -25.83
N PRO A 507 -45.20 5.44 -24.71
CA PRO A 507 -46.45 5.90 -24.13
C PRO A 507 -47.12 6.91 -25.06
N SER A 508 -48.36 6.63 -25.45
CA SER A 508 -49.19 7.54 -26.23
C SER A 508 -49.59 8.75 -25.38
N PHE A 509 -49.01 9.91 -25.67
CA PHE A 509 -49.48 11.17 -25.07
C PHE A 509 -50.69 11.72 -25.86
N PRO A 510 -51.80 12.07 -25.20
CA PRO A 510 -52.95 12.65 -25.89
C PRO A 510 -52.65 14.09 -26.31
N VAL A 511 -52.83 14.37 -27.60
CA VAL A 511 -52.73 15.71 -28.19
C VAL A 511 -53.97 16.52 -27.79
N ALA A 512 -53.80 17.53 -26.95
CA ALA A 512 -54.86 18.49 -26.63
C ALA A 512 -55.09 19.43 -27.84
N ARG A 513 -56.33 19.53 -28.31
CA ARG A 513 -56.76 20.51 -29.32
C ARG A 513 -56.87 21.90 -28.68
N PRO A 514 -56.50 22.99 -29.38
CA PRO A 514 -56.60 24.34 -28.83
C PRO A 514 -58.06 24.83 -28.88
N GLU A 515 -58.59 25.24 -27.73
CA GLU A 515 -59.83 26.03 -27.68
C GLU A 515 -59.51 27.50 -28.00
N VAL A 516 -60.16 28.00 -29.04
CA VAL A 516 -60.19 29.40 -29.44
C VAL A 516 -61.14 30.14 -28.49
N ARG A 517 -60.66 31.18 -27.80
CA ARG A 517 -61.52 32.16 -27.12
C ARG A 517 -61.63 33.43 -27.95
N GLN A 518 -62.87 33.83 -28.21
CA GLN A 518 -63.28 35.18 -28.62
C GLN A 518 -63.14 36.16 -27.45
#